data_AF-G8C1W5-F1
#
_entry.id   AF-G8C1W5-F1
#
_cell.length_a   1.000
_cell.length_b   1.000
_cell.length_c   1.000
_cell.angle_alpha   90.00
_cell.angle_beta   90.00
_cell.angle_gamma   90.00
#
_symmetry.space_group_name_H-M   'P 1'
#
loop_
_entity.id
_entity.type
_entity.pdbx_description
1 polymer ?
#
loop_
_entity_poly.entity_id
_entity_poly.type
_entity_poly.pdbx_seq_one_letter_code
_entity_poly.pdbx_strand_id
1 'polypeptide(L)'
;MFEDGTRVMMADGRSKDISELRANDYLMAEDGAPVKVTGVIKDSQSTYEIVHKTKHRAFEGEAATNDPLRKIIYQRLSFNCTLTHDLVLRTPAKPMIENDFTKNIYRVRYRTLDKVNTDDGRIINIPKQHKKYFKMTPEGKTDAENFRDEMERQCGEFLNYNLQVRDLDLMMPLLRITTYLRFSPLTSGNGVLSQFLTGTKHLNTKAVLQMAWMLGLWIGDGTTNEPQITVDSFDTSLIDALNENSKPWGIYPTYKDEAFASRCKHVSLHYGQEAGENRVYRNLRKNNPFWNVVTSLKFKRDGDGGKQIPTFMWSEDEEVREAFMAGLIDADGYVCKWTEKTGNLKVSIQTIYPSIMNGIVHISRSLGITATVTTRSSKTITIRGRQVQCQFTFDCNMYGSERLQNILSYCHSGHKTRPVPSTISRDPVYFTFLDIKKGINDVYGLTLEEDKNVLLENKTVVTMCTSQCKNEHFKIKPSKYLQHCIACPHKGIKYFYKNWSGTAKLCGRCWQRYKFSGYRCLNCNFVPEAREVKIAKAKGEGVGLTPEGVPVKGYFCRRCNGILKYDGVRGPKRTKEETSRKAKVTSVGNIQ
;
A
#
# COMPACT_ATOMS: atom_id res chain seq x y z
N MET A 1 -11.09 19.27 -7.80
CA MET A 1 -10.45 19.04 -9.11
C MET A 1 -9.19 18.24 -8.88
N PHE A 2 -8.63 17.63 -9.92
CA PHE A 2 -7.36 16.92 -9.83
C PHE A 2 -6.28 17.63 -10.62
N GLU A 3 -5.04 17.47 -10.21
CA GLU A 3 -3.88 18.03 -10.90
C GLU A 3 -3.69 17.38 -12.28
N ASP A 4 -3.16 18.14 -13.23
CA ASP A 4 -2.66 17.60 -14.51
C ASP A 4 -1.72 16.40 -14.28
N GLY A 5 -1.77 15.39 -15.14
CA GLY A 5 -1.06 14.14 -14.91
C GLY A 5 -1.85 13.10 -14.10
N THR A 6 -2.99 13.48 -13.50
CA THR A 6 -3.84 12.52 -12.78
C THR A 6 -4.51 11.58 -13.77
N ARG A 7 -4.17 10.30 -13.68
CA ARG A 7 -4.74 9.28 -14.56
C ARG A 7 -6.02 8.66 -14.02
N VAL A 8 -7.05 8.65 -14.86
CA VAL A 8 -8.38 8.11 -14.57
C VAL A 8 -8.58 6.80 -15.32
N MET A 9 -9.39 5.92 -14.77
CA MET A 9 -9.78 4.66 -15.41
C MET A 9 -10.98 4.87 -16.33
N MET A 10 -10.83 4.51 -17.60
CA MET A 10 -11.86 4.56 -18.62
C MET A 10 -12.75 3.32 -18.54
N ALA A 11 -13.99 3.40 -19.02
CA ALA A 11 -14.93 2.28 -19.02
C ALA A 11 -14.44 1.05 -19.80
N ASP A 12 -13.55 1.23 -20.78
CA ASP A 12 -12.93 0.16 -21.56
C ASP A 12 -11.69 -0.46 -20.89
N GLY A 13 -11.39 -0.07 -19.64
CA GLY A 13 -10.25 -0.52 -18.85
C GLY A 13 -8.94 0.21 -19.15
N ARG A 14 -8.90 1.09 -20.16
CA ARG A 14 -7.70 1.90 -20.43
C ARG A 14 -7.53 2.98 -19.37
N SER A 15 -6.34 3.56 -19.34
CA SER A 15 -6.05 4.73 -18.52
C SER A 15 -5.83 5.95 -19.41
N LYS A 16 -6.40 7.08 -19.00
CA LYS A 16 -6.29 8.35 -19.71
C LYS A 16 -5.95 9.46 -18.73
N ASP A 17 -5.18 10.44 -19.18
CA ASP A 17 -4.90 11.62 -18.39
C ASP A 17 -6.18 12.46 -18.22
N ILE A 18 -6.38 13.04 -17.05
CA ILE A 18 -7.54 13.90 -16.80
C ILE A 18 -7.56 15.12 -17.73
N SER A 19 -6.39 15.63 -18.16
CA SER A 19 -6.30 16.77 -19.08
C SER A 19 -6.70 16.42 -20.52
N GLU A 20 -6.72 15.14 -20.88
CA GLU A 20 -7.12 14.63 -22.19
C GLU A 20 -8.60 14.26 -22.26
N LEU A 21 -9.31 14.26 -21.14
CA LEU A 21 -10.74 13.91 -21.10
C LEU A 21 -11.59 14.99 -21.77
N ARG A 22 -12.66 14.55 -22.44
CA ARG A 22 -13.62 15.40 -23.14
C ARG A 22 -15.05 14.99 -22.76
N ALA A 23 -16.01 15.88 -23.02
CA ALA A 23 -17.41 15.51 -22.91
C ALA A 23 -17.72 14.33 -23.83
N ASN A 24 -18.60 13.43 -23.37
CA ASN A 24 -18.93 12.13 -23.96
C ASN A 24 -17.86 11.03 -23.82
N ASP A 25 -16.75 11.26 -23.12
CA ASP A 25 -15.91 10.16 -22.65
C ASP A 25 -16.64 9.33 -21.57
N TYR A 26 -16.31 8.04 -21.46
CA TYR A 26 -16.89 7.13 -20.48
C TYR A 26 -15.83 6.66 -19.47
N LEU A 27 -16.07 6.94 -18.20
CA LEU A 27 -15.22 6.56 -17.08
C LEU A 27 -15.72 5.28 -16.41
N MET A 28 -14.85 4.60 -15.67
CA MET A 28 -15.23 3.45 -14.86
C MET A 28 -15.68 3.88 -13.47
N ALA A 29 -16.93 3.58 -13.12
CA ALA A 29 -17.45 3.75 -11.77
C ALA A 29 -16.90 2.69 -10.80
N GLU A 30 -17.08 2.92 -9.50
CA GLU A 30 -16.69 2.01 -8.43
C GLU A 30 -17.34 0.62 -8.54
N ASP A 31 -18.54 0.54 -9.11
CA ASP A 31 -19.30 -0.70 -9.36
C ASP A 31 -18.93 -1.39 -10.69
N GLY A 32 -18.07 -0.76 -11.51
CA GLY A 32 -17.66 -1.22 -12.83
C GLY A 32 -18.54 -0.74 -13.97
N ALA A 33 -19.62 0.01 -13.69
CA ALA A 33 -20.49 0.57 -14.73
C ALA A 33 -19.81 1.74 -15.47
N PRO A 34 -20.11 1.94 -16.77
CA PRO A 34 -19.66 3.11 -17.50
C PRO A 34 -20.41 4.37 -17.00
N VAL A 35 -19.69 5.48 -16.82
CA VAL A 35 -20.30 6.77 -16.48
C VAL A 35 -19.82 7.84 -17.45
N LYS A 36 -20.79 8.56 -18.03
CA LYS A 36 -20.54 9.56 -19.06
C LYS A 36 -20.06 10.88 -18.46
N VAL A 37 -19.03 11.47 -19.06
CA VAL A 37 -18.58 12.84 -18.78
C VAL A 37 -19.46 13.83 -19.53
N THR A 38 -20.09 14.75 -18.81
CA THR A 38 -20.96 15.80 -19.38
C THR A 38 -20.23 17.13 -19.54
N GLY A 39 -19.19 17.38 -18.75
CA GLY A 39 -18.42 18.62 -18.80
C GLY A 39 -17.01 18.48 -18.25
N VAL A 40 -16.11 19.33 -18.77
CA VAL A 40 -14.72 19.44 -18.33
C VAL A 40 -14.43 20.90 -18.04
N ILE A 41 -13.84 21.16 -16.89
CA ILE A 41 -13.45 22.50 -16.43
C ILE A 41 -11.97 22.47 -16.15
N LYS A 42 -11.24 23.48 -16.63
CA LYS A 42 -9.83 23.72 -16.32
C LYS A 42 -9.72 24.97 -15.44
N ASP A 43 -8.83 24.93 -14.46
CA ASP A 43 -8.49 26.09 -13.62
C ASP A 43 -7.03 25.96 -13.12
N SER A 44 -6.55 26.95 -12.37
CA SER A 44 -5.27 26.91 -11.65
C SER A 44 -5.52 27.19 -10.17
N GLN A 45 -5.24 26.20 -9.31
CA GLN A 45 -5.56 26.28 -7.89
C GLN A 45 -4.48 25.65 -7.02
N SER A 46 -4.45 26.05 -5.74
CA SER A 46 -3.67 25.38 -4.71
C SER A 46 -4.06 23.89 -4.54
N THR A 47 -3.14 22.97 -4.78
CA THR A 47 -3.36 21.51 -4.65
C THR A 47 -2.77 20.90 -3.37
N TYR A 48 -3.30 19.73 -3.03
CA TYR A 48 -2.88 18.89 -1.92
C TYR A 48 -2.65 17.47 -2.43
N GLU A 49 -1.53 16.89 -2.03
CA GLU A 49 -1.25 15.48 -2.26
C GLU A 49 -1.92 14.66 -1.14
N ILE A 50 -2.87 13.83 -1.53
CA ILE A 50 -3.49 12.83 -0.67
C ILE A 50 -2.72 11.54 -0.85
N VAL A 51 -2.00 11.11 0.19
CA VAL A 51 -1.03 10.02 0.08
C VAL A 51 -1.18 8.98 1.18
N HIS A 52 -1.19 7.70 0.78
CA HIS A 52 -1.27 6.57 1.69
C HIS A 52 -0.14 6.60 2.72
N LYS A 53 -0.46 6.51 4.00
CA LYS A 53 0.51 6.41 5.08
C LYS A 53 1.08 4.99 5.17
N THR A 54 2.37 4.83 4.88
CA THR A 54 3.04 3.52 4.91
C THR A 54 3.95 3.36 6.12
N LYS A 55 4.37 2.11 6.39
CA LYS A 55 5.41 1.78 7.39
C LYS A 55 6.83 1.83 6.81
N HIS A 56 7.00 2.28 5.56
CA HIS A 56 8.31 2.32 4.90
C HIS A 56 9.28 3.26 5.63
N ARG A 57 10.55 2.87 5.63
CA ARG A 57 11.65 3.60 6.26
C ARG A 57 12.64 4.11 5.22
N ALA A 58 12.12 4.58 4.10
CA ALA A 58 12.90 4.97 2.92
C ALA A 58 13.95 6.06 3.22
N PHE A 59 13.70 6.91 4.22
CA PHE A 59 14.60 7.99 4.64
C PHE A 59 15.42 7.67 5.89
N GLU A 60 15.47 6.39 6.32
CA GLU A 60 16.12 6.02 7.58
C GLU A 60 17.04 4.80 7.45
N GLY A 61 18.13 4.83 8.21
CA GLY A 61 19.11 3.74 8.31
C GLY A 61 20.25 3.85 7.29
N GLU A 62 21.28 3.03 7.52
CA GLU A 62 22.52 3.02 6.74
C GLU A 62 22.28 2.79 5.25
N ALA A 63 21.44 1.82 4.92
CA ALA A 63 21.17 1.48 3.54
C ALA A 63 20.33 2.53 2.79
N ALA A 64 19.55 3.37 3.47
CA ALA A 64 18.89 4.53 2.83
C ALA A 64 19.85 5.73 2.64
N THR A 65 20.93 5.78 3.42
CA THR A 65 21.95 6.83 3.30
C THR A 65 22.84 6.56 2.08
N ASN A 66 23.18 5.28 1.87
CA ASN A 66 24.14 4.86 0.85
C ASN A 66 23.50 4.57 -0.52
N ASP A 67 22.19 4.27 -0.56
CA ASP A 67 21.48 3.94 -1.81
C ASP A 67 20.27 4.88 -2.01
N PRO A 68 20.39 5.87 -2.92
CA PRO A 68 19.32 6.81 -3.24
C PRO A 68 18.02 6.14 -3.72
N LEU A 69 18.10 4.99 -4.41
CA LEU A 69 16.92 4.29 -4.92
C LEU A 69 16.04 3.76 -3.78
N ARG A 70 16.62 3.54 -2.59
CA ARG A 70 15.85 3.13 -1.40
C ARG A 70 15.07 4.26 -0.74
N LYS A 71 15.30 5.52 -1.13
CA LYS A 71 14.51 6.67 -0.69
C LYS A 71 13.16 6.77 -1.39
N ILE A 72 12.99 6.08 -2.52
CA ILE A 72 11.74 6.03 -3.27
C ILE A 72 10.82 4.97 -2.65
N ILE A 73 9.58 5.37 -2.33
CA ILE A 73 8.53 4.44 -1.92
C ILE A 73 7.73 4.09 -3.17
N TYR A 74 8.06 2.95 -3.78
CA TYR A 74 7.42 2.49 -4.99
C TYR A 74 5.95 2.15 -4.77
N GLN A 75 5.13 2.45 -5.78
CA GLN A 75 3.72 2.07 -5.84
C GLN A 75 2.90 2.54 -4.63
N ARG A 76 3.25 3.68 -4.04
CA ARG A 76 2.45 4.29 -2.97
C ARG A 76 1.15 4.85 -3.59
N LEU A 77 0.00 4.51 -3.01
CA LEU A 77 -1.27 5.11 -3.42
C LEU A 77 -1.27 6.60 -3.10
N SER A 78 -1.53 7.42 -4.11
CA SER A 78 -1.66 8.87 -3.98
C SER A 78 -2.44 9.46 -5.14
N PHE A 79 -2.99 10.64 -4.91
CA PHE A 79 -3.52 11.53 -5.95
C PHE A 79 -3.44 12.98 -5.47
N ASN A 80 -3.41 13.91 -6.41
CA ASN A 80 -3.34 15.34 -6.12
C ASN A 80 -4.70 15.97 -6.43
N CYS A 81 -5.24 16.72 -5.48
CA CYS A 81 -6.54 17.36 -5.65
C CYS A 81 -6.60 18.76 -5.03
N THR A 82 -7.61 19.52 -5.42
CA THR A 82 -7.88 20.84 -4.84
C THR A 82 -8.46 20.75 -3.44
N LEU A 83 -8.41 21.86 -2.71
CA LEU A 83 -8.79 21.90 -1.31
C LEU A 83 -10.29 21.61 -1.04
N THR A 84 -11.15 21.93 -2.00
CA THR A 84 -12.60 21.66 -1.95
C THR A 84 -13.01 20.30 -2.47
N HIS A 85 -12.06 19.47 -2.88
CA HIS A 85 -12.37 18.12 -3.33
C HIS A 85 -12.92 17.26 -2.19
N ASP A 86 -14.04 16.58 -2.43
CA ASP A 86 -14.69 15.69 -1.48
C ASP A 86 -14.03 14.32 -1.44
N LEU A 87 -13.48 13.96 -0.28
CA LEU A 87 -12.90 12.64 -0.05
C LEU A 87 -13.98 11.66 0.39
N VAL A 88 -14.01 10.47 -0.21
CA VAL A 88 -14.89 9.37 0.20
C VAL A 88 -14.28 8.64 1.40
N LEU A 89 -14.78 8.91 2.60
CA LEU A 89 -14.15 8.49 3.85
C LEU A 89 -14.96 7.44 4.59
N ARG A 90 -14.24 6.55 5.29
CA ARG A 90 -14.80 5.57 6.24
C ARG A 90 -14.11 5.68 7.59
N THR A 91 -14.87 5.68 8.68
CA THR A 91 -14.32 5.70 10.04
C THR A 91 -14.98 4.62 10.90
N PRO A 92 -14.22 3.81 11.68
CA PRO A 92 -14.80 2.85 12.60
C PRO A 92 -15.73 3.52 13.59
N ALA A 93 -16.90 2.93 13.80
CA ALA A 93 -17.99 3.47 14.60
C ALA A 93 -18.37 2.57 15.78
N LYS A 94 -17.91 1.30 15.77
CA LYS A 94 -18.26 0.29 16.76
C LYS A 94 -18.19 0.84 18.21
N PRO A 95 -19.32 0.91 18.91
CA PRO A 95 -19.35 1.37 20.30
C PRO A 95 -18.53 0.46 21.21
N MET A 96 -17.89 1.03 22.23
CA MET A 96 -17.07 0.30 23.19
C MET A 96 -17.40 0.69 24.62
N ILE A 97 -17.53 -0.31 25.48
CA ILE A 97 -17.66 -0.14 26.93
C ILE A 97 -16.27 -0.14 27.55
N GLU A 98 -16.00 0.82 28.44
CA GLU A 98 -14.77 0.91 29.21
C GLU A 98 -15.09 1.07 30.69
N ASN A 99 -14.28 0.44 31.54
CA ASN A 99 -14.42 0.56 32.99
C ASN A 99 -13.55 1.72 33.49
N ASP A 100 -14.13 2.60 34.30
CA ASP A 100 -13.39 3.60 35.06
C ASP A 100 -13.54 3.31 36.55
N PHE A 101 -12.66 2.44 37.06
CA PHE A 101 -12.65 2.02 38.46
C PHE A 101 -12.42 3.17 39.43
N THR A 102 -11.75 4.25 39.00
CA THR A 102 -11.48 5.40 39.89
C THR A 102 -12.74 6.20 40.20
N LYS A 103 -13.69 6.24 39.25
CA LYS A 103 -14.96 6.95 39.39
C LYS A 103 -16.14 6.01 39.64
N ASN A 104 -15.90 4.71 39.68
CA ASN A 104 -16.91 3.67 39.81
C ASN A 104 -18.03 3.79 38.77
N ILE A 105 -17.66 3.97 37.49
CA ILE A 105 -18.60 4.11 36.36
C ILE A 105 -18.21 3.23 35.17
N TYR A 106 -19.22 2.75 34.44
CA TYR A 106 -19.08 2.27 33.07
C TYR A 106 -19.17 3.45 32.10
N ARG A 107 -18.26 3.51 31.12
CA ARG A 107 -18.23 4.53 30.08
C ARG A 107 -18.45 3.87 28.73
N VAL A 108 -19.57 4.19 28.07
CA VAL A 108 -19.81 3.78 26.69
C VAL A 108 -19.32 4.89 25.76
N ARG A 109 -18.32 4.57 24.94
CA ARG A 109 -17.84 5.44 23.85
C ARG A 109 -18.51 5.04 22.55
N TYR A 110 -19.12 6.00 21.88
CA TYR A 110 -19.78 5.80 20.60
C TYR A 110 -19.45 6.97 19.65
N ARG A 111 -19.73 6.79 18.36
CA ARG A 111 -19.40 7.76 17.32
C ARG A 111 -20.61 7.99 16.43
N THR A 112 -20.91 9.25 16.14
CA THR A 112 -22.02 9.69 15.28
C THR A 112 -21.53 10.75 14.29
N LEU A 113 -22.27 10.94 13.21
CA LEU A 113 -22.08 12.08 12.32
C LEU A 113 -22.84 13.29 12.88
N ASP A 114 -22.10 14.32 13.23
CA ASP A 114 -22.64 15.52 13.85
C ASP A 114 -22.53 16.71 12.89
N LYS A 115 -23.57 17.55 12.90
CA LYS A 115 -23.54 18.85 12.23
C LYS A 115 -22.59 19.81 12.95
N VAL A 116 -21.72 20.47 12.19
CA VAL A 116 -20.76 21.46 12.69
C VAL A 116 -20.79 22.68 11.80
N ASN A 117 -20.92 23.84 12.44
CA ASN A 117 -20.70 25.12 11.79
C ASN A 117 -19.21 25.34 11.59
N THR A 118 -18.83 25.49 10.34
CA THR A 118 -17.49 25.88 9.92
C THR A 118 -17.27 27.38 10.13
N ASP A 119 -16.00 27.80 10.16
CA ASP A 119 -15.65 29.22 10.32
C ASP A 119 -16.12 30.06 9.11
N ASP A 120 -16.34 29.47 7.94
CA ASP A 120 -16.94 30.11 6.75
C ASP A 120 -18.47 30.00 6.69
N GLY A 121 -19.13 29.62 7.79
CA GLY A 121 -20.59 29.62 7.91
C GLY A 121 -21.30 28.42 7.29
N ARG A 122 -20.59 27.48 6.66
CA ARG A 122 -21.18 26.22 6.16
C ARG A 122 -21.51 25.29 7.32
N ILE A 123 -22.56 24.48 7.15
CA ILE A 123 -22.87 23.35 8.02
C ILE A 123 -22.33 22.08 7.36
N ILE A 124 -21.41 21.39 8.02
CA ILE A 124 -20.85 20.12 7.55
C ILE A 124 -21.16 18.97 8.52
N ASN A 125 -21.22 17.74 8.01
CA ASN A 125 -21.36 16.55 8.84
C ASN A 125 -19.98 15.92 9.05
N ILE A 126 -19.51 15.85 10.30
CA ILE A 126 -18.23 15.22 10.64
C ILE A 126 -18.42 14.19 11.74
N PRO A 127 -17.63 13.11 11.77
CA PRO A 127 -17.71 12.18 12.87
C PRO A 127 -17.25 12.86 14.16
N LYS A 128 -18.00 12.66 15.24
CA LYS A 128 -17.61 13.03 16.60
C LYS A 128 -17.65 11.82 17.52
N GLN A 129 -16.92 11.91 18.62
CA GLN A 129 -16.86 10.87 19.62
C GLN A 129 -17.59 11.34 20.87
N HIS A 130 -18.60 10.58 21.26
CA HIS A 130 -19.44 10.85 22.42
C HIS A 130 -19.17 9.84 23.53
N LYS A 131 -19.64 10.17 24.73
CA LYS A 131 -19.50 9.35 25.93
C LYS A 131 -20.82 9.40 26.68
N LYS A 132 -21.36 8.23 27.02
CA LYS A 132 -22.44 8.08 27.99
C LYS A 132 -21.93 7.30 29.19
N TYR A 133 -22.39 7.67 30.38
CA TYR A 133 -21.87 7.15 31.65
C TYR A 133 -22.99 6.43 32.38
N PHE A 134 -22.65 5.29 32.99
CA PHE A 134 -23.54 4.45 33.77
C PHE A 134 -22.85 4.09 35.09
N LYS A 135 -23.62 3.90 36.17
CA LYS A 135 -23.06 3.51 37.47
C LYS A 135 -22.49 2.10 37.39
N MET A 136 -21.41 1.82 38.13
CA MET A 136 -20.81 0.49 38.15
C MET A 136 -21.56 -0.47 39.10
N THR A 137 -22.84 -0.71 38.81
CA THR A 137 -23.71 -1.70 39.46
C THR A 137 -24.09 -2.80 38.47
N PRO A 138 -24.67 -3.93 38.91
CA PRO A 138 -25.20 -4.94 37.99
C PRO A 138 -26.21 -4.36 37.00
N GLU A 139 -27.13 -3.49 37.43
CA GLU A 139 -28.10 -2.85 36.54
C GLU A 139 -27.42 -1.89 35.55
N GLY A 140 -26.49 -1.07 36.04
CA GLY A 140 -25.76 -0.12 35.19
C GLY A 140 -24.85 -0.80 34.15
N LYS A 141 -24.44 -2.05 34.38
CA LYS A 141 -23.75 -2.86 33.38
C LYS A 141 -24.72 -3.25 32.25
N THR A 142 -25.89 -3.76 32.60
CA THR A 142 -26.94 -4.12 31.65
C THR A 142 -27.39 -2.91 30.83
N ASP A 143 -27.57 -1.75 31.47
CA ASP A 143 -27.92 -0.50 30.77
C ASP A 143 -26.83 -0.05 29.79
N ALA A 144 -25.55 -0.19 30.18
CA ALA A 144 -24.42 0.12 29.32
C ALA A 144 -24.33 -0.82 28.11
N GLU A 145 -24.62 -2.12 28.30
CA GLU A 145 -24.69 -3.12 27.23
C GLU A 145 -25.86 -2.87 26.28
N ASN A 146 -27.05 -2.60 26.82
CA ASN A 146 -28.23 -2.24 26.03
C ASN A 146 -27.99 -0.98 25.18
N PHE A 147 -27.40 0.06 25.77
CA PHE A 147 -27.06 1.28 25.05
C PHE A 147 -25.97 1.07 24.00
N ARG A 148 -24.98 0.21 24.27
CA ARG A 148 -23.96 -0.17 23.27
C ARG A 148 -24.64 -0.81 22.06
N ASP A 149 -25.54 -1.76 22.29
CA ASP A 149 -26.20 -2.52 21.23
C ASP A 149 -27.19 -1.66 20.44
N GLU A 150 -27.89 -0.74 21.11
CA GLU A 150 -28.69 0.31 20.46
C GLU A 150 -27.85 1.14 19.50
N MET A 151 -26.70 1.66 19.98
CA MET A 151 -25.80 2.45 19.16
C MET A 151 -25.14 1.65 18.02
N GLU A 152 -24.83 0.36 18.25
CA GLU A 152 -24.29 -0.53 17.21
C GLU A 152 -25.32 -0.79 16.11
N ARG A 153 -26.61 -0.95 16.47
CA ARG A 153 -27.71 -1.03 15.48
C ARG A 153 -27.92 0.27 14.71
N GLN A 154 -27.82 1.42 15.38
CA GLN A 154 -28.06 2.72 14.75
C GLN A 154 -26.91 3.17 13.84
N CYS A 155 -25.67 3.04 14.31
CA CYS A 155 -24.49 3.58 13.62
C CYS A 155 -23.74 2.54 12.79
N GLY A 156 -24.00 1.25 13.01
CA GLY A 156 -23.26 0.15 12.42
C GLY A 156 -21.81 0.08 12.89
N GLU A 157 -21.00 -0.74 12.20
CA GLU A 157 -19.58 -0.90 12.51
C GLU A 157 -18.74 0.29 12.00
N PHE A 158 -19.21 1.00 10.97
CA PHE A 158 -18.49 2.09 10.32
C PHE A 158 -19.40 3.23 9.87
N LEU A 159 -18.91 4.46 9.99
CA LEU A 159 -19.50 5.65 9.38
C LEU A 159 -18.87 5.89 8.01
N ASN A 160 -19.69 5.92 6.96
CA ASN A 160 -19.30 6.36 5.62
C ASN A 160 -19.80 7.79 5.39
N TYR A 161 -18.93 8.67 4.91
CA TYR A 161 -19.27 10.08 4.67
C TYR A 161 -18.27 10.71 3.69
N ASN A 162 -18.66 11.83 3.12
CA ASN A 162 -17.78 12.67 2.30
C ASN A 162 -17.31 13.87 3.11
N LEU A 163 -16.06 14.29 2.92
CA LEU A 163 -15.52 15.47 3.57
C LEU A 163 -14.47 16.15 2.68
N GLN A 164 -14.55 17.47 2.58
CA GLN A 164 -13.58 18.26 1.81
C GLN A 164 -12.21 18.26 2.47
N VAL A 165 -11.15 18.36 1.66
CA VAL A 165 -9.77 18.41 2.16
C VAL A 165 -9.54 19.56 3.15
N ARG A 166 -10.17 20.73 2.96
CA ARG A 166 -10.12 21.85 3.93
C ARG A 166 -10.66 21.52 5.31
N ASP A 167 -11.64 20.62 5.39
CA ASP A 167 -12.39 20.37 6.62
C ASP A 167 -11.78 19.22 7.44
N LEU A 168 -10.77 18.51 6.90
CA LEU A 168 -10.06 17.43 7.59
C LEU A 168 -9.48 17.87 8.95
N ASP A 169 -9.09 19.13 9.08
CA ASP A 169 -8.49 19.69 10.30
C ASP A 169 -9.52 19.95 11.42
N LEU A 170 -10.82 19.90 11.11
CA LEU A 170 -11.91 19.99 12.09
C LEU A 170 -12.11 18.68 12.85
N MET A 171 -11.62 17.56 12.30
CA MET A 171 -11.73 16.25 12.94
C MET A 171 -10.85 16.15 14.19
N MET A 172 -11.36 15.44 15.21
CA MET A 172 -10.53 15.09 16.36
C MET A 172 -9.33 14.22 15.93
N PRO A 173 -8.15 14.38 16.56
CA PRO A 173 -6.93 13.62 16.23
C PRO A 173 -7.11 12.11 16.12
N LEU A 174 -7.87 11.52 17.05
CA LEU A 174 -8.10 10.07 17.08
C LEU A 174 -8.95 9.61 15.89
N LEU A 175 -9.94 10.41 15.48
CA LEU A 175 -10.78 10.11 14.34
C LEU A 175 -9.96 10.22 13.05
N ARG A 176 -9.26 11.35 12.85
CA ARG A 176 -8.46 11.65 11.64
C ARG A 176 -7.46 10.55 11.26
N ILE A 177 -6.89 9.85 12.23
CA ILE A 177 -5.93 8.76 11.99
C ILE A 177 -6.58 7.37 11.81
N THR A 178 -7.83 7.20 12.24
CA THR A 178 -8.61 5.97 12.06
C THR A 178 -9.58 6.10 10.90
N THR A 179 -9.54 7.21 10.18
CA THR A 179 -10.28 7.44 8.95
C THR A 179 -9.49 6.92 7.76
N TYR A 180 -10.20 6.23 6.86
CA TYR A 180 -9.63 5.54 5.72
C TYR A 180 -10.22 6.08 4.42
N LEU A 181 -9.38 6.11 3.39
CA LEU A 181 -9.79 6.06 1.99
C LEU A 181 -9.89 4.59 1.57
N ARG A 182 -10.32 4.34 0.34
CA ARG A 182 -10.37 2.99 -0.23
C ARG A 182 -9.94 2.96 -1.70
N PHE A 183 -9.48 1.80 -2.13
CA PHE A 183 -9.43 1.43 -3.53
C PHE A 183 -10.38 0.25 -3.77
N SER A 184 -11.00 0.20 -4.95
CA SER A 184 -11.95 -0.86 -5.32
C SER A 184 -11.32 -1.83 -6.31
N PRO A 185 -11.61 -3.15 -6.21
CA PRO A 185 -11.30 -4.08 -7.30
C PRO A 185 -12.04 -3.72 -8.59
N LEU A 186 -11.54 -4.24 -9.71
CA LEU A 186 -12.21 -4.15 -11.00
C LEU A 186 -13.07 -5.39 -11.18
N THR A 187 -14.37 -5.17 -11.33
CA THR A 187 -15.41 -6.19 -11.58
C THR A 187 -15.56 -6.49 -13.08
N SER A 188 -15.22 -5.54 -13.95
CA SER A 188 -15.20 -5.71 -15.40
C SER A 188 -13.76 -5.77 -15.94
N GLY A 189 -13.56 -6.61 -16.95
CA GLY A 189 -12.31 -6.70 -17.70
C GLY A 189 -12.41 -6.05 -19.08
N ASN A 190 -11.30 -5.96 -19.81
CA ASN A 190 -11.22 -5.39 -21.16
C ASN A 190 -11.22 -6.46 -22.28
N GLY A 191 -11.04 -7.74 -21.95
CA GLY A 191 -11.13 -8.87 -22.86
C GLY A 191 -10.06 -8.90 -23.96
N VAL A 192 -8.92 -8.23 -23.78
CA VAL A 192 -7.88 -8.10 -24.81
C VAL A 192 -7.21 -9.43 -25.10
N LEU A 193 -6.87 -10.21 -24.07
CA LEU A 193 -6.22 -11.51 -24.26
C LEU A 193 -7.16 -12.51 -24.95
N SER A 194 -8.41 -12.61 -24.49
CA SER A 194 -9.43 -13.49 -25.08
C SER A 194 -9.73 -13.08 -26.53
N GLN A 195 -9.85 -11.79 -26.82
CA GLN A 195 -10.01 -11.30 -28.19
C GLN A 195 -8.82 -11.67 -29.09
N PHE A 196 -7.59 -11.49 -28.61
CA PHE A 196 -6.40 -11.82 -29.40
C PHE A 196 -6.33 -13.32 -29.74
N LEU A 197 -6.70 -14.17 -28.78
CA LEU A 197 -6.59 -15.62 -28.92
C LEU A 197 -7.77 -16.26 -29.66
N THR A 198 -8.98 -15.72 -29.50
CA THR A 198 -10.22 -16.35 -29.97
C THR A 198 -10.98 -15.54 -31.01
N GLY A 199 -10.60 -14.27 -31.22
CA GLY A 199 -11.37 -13.31 -32.02
C GLY A 199 -12.52 -12.64 -31.25
N THR A 200 -12.89 -13.14 -30.07
CA THR A 200 -14.06 -12.69 -29.29
C THR A 200 -13.63 -12.16 -27.92
N LYS A 201 -14.04 -10.94 -27.57
CA LYS A 201 -13.81 -10.37 -26.24
C LYS A 201 -14.58 -11.14 -25.18
N HIS A 202 -13.98 -11.29 -23.99
CA HIS A 202 -14.57 -11.93 -22.82
C HIS A 202 -14.86 -13.44 -22.96
N LEU A 203 -14.40 -14.07 -24.04
CA LEU A 203 -14.49 -15.52 -24.22
C LEU A 203 -13.33 -16.23 -23.50
N ASN A 204 -13.45 -16.37 -22.18
CA ASN A 204 -12.42 -16.96 -21.32
C ASN A 204 -12.55 -18.48 -21.24
N THR A 205 -12.13 -19.18 -22.29
CA THR A 205 -12.07 -20.64 -22.29
C THR A 205 -10.95 -21.16 -21.39
N LYS A 206 -11.00 -22.44 -21.01
CA LYS A 206 -9.89 -23.10 -20.29
C LYS A 206 -8.54 -22.89 -20.99
N ALA A 207 -8.51 -22.96 -22.32
CA ALA A 207 -7.29 -22.73 -23.10
C ALA A 207 -6.75 -21.31 -22.92
N VAL A 208 -7.61 -20.28 -22.90
CA VAL A 208 -7.23 -18.88 -22.64
C VAL A 208 -6.61 -18.73 -21.25
N LEU A 209 -7.22 -19.33 -20.23
CA LEU A 209 -6.67 -19.30 -18.86
C LEU A 209 -5.33 -20.04 -18.77
N GLN A 210 -5.18 -21.15 -19.48
CA GLN A 210 -3.91 -21.88 -19.60
C GLN A 210 -2.82 -21.05 -20.27
N MET A 211 -3.14 -20.31 -21.34
CA MET A 211 -2.21 -19.36 -21.97
C MET A 211 -1.83 -18.24 -21.01
N ALA A 212 -2.80 -17.68 -20.27
CA ALA A 212 -2.55 -16.64 -19.27
C ALA A 212 -1.57 -17.13 -18.18
N TRP A 213 -1.78 -18.35 -17.67
CA TRP A 213 -0.87 -18.98 -16.72
C TRP A 213 0.54 -19.20 -17.32
N MET A 214 0.64 -19.71 -18.56
CA MET A 214 1.93 -19.87 -19.24
C MET A 214 2.68 -18.54 -19.43
N LEU A 215 1.96 -17.44 -19.73
CA LEU A 215 2.54 -16.10 -19.82
C LEU A 215 3.09 -15.64 -18.47
N GLY A 216 2.35 -15.87 -17.38
CA GLY A 216 2.81 -15.59 -16.01
C GLY A 216 4.10 -16.34 -15.69
N LEU A 217 4.13 -17.64 -15.99
CA LEU A 217 5.30 -18.51 -15.78
C LEU A 217 6.53 -18.00 -16.55
N TRP A 218 6.36 -17.60 -17.81
CA TRP A 218 7.44 -17.01 -18.62
C TRP A 218 7.91 -15.65 -18.11
N ILE A 219 7.01 -14.81 -17.58
CA ILE A 219 7.40 -13.52 -17.01
C ILE A 219 8.35 -13.71 -15.82
N GLY A 220 8.17 -14.74 -15.00
CA GLY A 220 9.13 -15.12 -13.96
C GLY A 220 10.39 -15.73 -14.56
N ASP A 221 10.31 -16.99 -15.01
CA ASP A 221 11.48 -17.84 -15.32
C ASP A 221 11.76 -18.00 -16.83
N GLY A 222 11.09 -17.24 -17.68
CA GLY A 222 11.31 -17.25 -19.13
C GLY A 222 12.63 -16.61 -19.58
N THR A 223 13.11 -16.96 -20.76
CA THR A 223 14.19 -16.22 -21.42
C THR A 223 13.63 -15.11 -22.32
N THR A 224 14.34 -14.00 -22.48
CA THR A 224 13.91 -12.91 -23.36
C THR A 224 14.17 -13.20 -24.85
N ASN A 225 15.00 -14.19 -25.16
CA ASN A 225 15.43 -14.48 -26.52
C ASN A 225 14.50 -15.48 -27.22
N GLU A 226 13.97 -16.45 -26.46
CA GLU A 226 13.27 -17.61 -27.01
C GLU A 226 12.06 -17.97 -26.15
N PRO A 227 11.06 -18.70 -26.71
CA PRO A 227 9.97 -19.29 -25.94
C PRO A 227 10.50 -20.48 -25.13
N GLN A 228 11.30 -20.13 -24.14
CA GLN A 228 11.96 -21.02 -23.20
C GLN A 228 11.69 -20.54 -21.78
N ILE A 229 11.53 -21.50 -20.88
CA ILE A 229 11.28 -21.29 -19.46
C ILE A 229 12.18 -22.23 -18.66
N THR A 230 12.63 -21.78 -17.51
CA THR A 230 13.31 -22.61 -16.51
C THR A 230 12.31 -23.17 -15.50
N VAL A 231 12.42 -24.46 -15.17
CA VAL A 231 11.60 -25.11 -14.12
C VAL A 231 12.46 -25.91 -13.15
N ASP A 232 11.99 -26.10 -11.91
CA ASP A 232 12.62 -27.04 -10.97
C ASP A 232 12.30 -28.48 -11.37
N SER A 233 13.36 -29.26 -11.62
CA SER A 233 13.35 -30.69 -11.90
C SER A 233 12.58 -31.54 -10.88
N PHE A 234 12.49 -31.10 -9.63
CA PHE A 234 11.75 -31.79 -8.57
C PHE A 234 10.27 -31.40 -8.50
N ASP A 235 9.86 -30.34 -9.19
CA ASP A 235 8.46 -29.91 -9.23
C ASP A 235 7.72 -30.63 -10.36
N THR A 236 7.47 -31.93 -10.15
CA THR A 236 6.81 -32.78 -11.15
C THR A 236 5.40 -32.29 -11.47
N SER A 237 4.67 -31.75 -10.49
CA SER A 237 3.33 -31.22 -10.72
C SER A 237 3.34 -29.98 -11.62
N LEU A 238 4.36 -29.12 -11.50
CA LEU A 238 4.54 -28.00 -12.42
C LEU A 238 4.88 -28.47 -13.85
N ILE A 239 5.72 -29.49 -13.99
CA ILE A 239 6.08 -30.09 -15.28
C ILE A 239 4.86 -30.71 -15.96
N ASP A 240 4.07 -31.51 -15.22
CA ASP A 240 2.87 -32.15 -15.74
C ASP A 240 1.84 -31.11 -16.18
N ALA A 241 1.62 -30.08 -15.36
CA ALA A 241 0.75 -28.96 -15.72
C ALA A 241 1.24 -28.20 -16.95
N LEU A 242 2.55 -27.97 -17.10
CA LEU A 242 3.09 -27.32 -18.30
C LEU A 242 2.81 -28.14 -19.56
N ASN A 243 2.95 -29.46 -19.49
CA ASN A 243 2.62 -30.36 -20.59
C ASN A 243 1.12 -30.33 -20.91
N GLU A 244 0.26 -30.39 -19.90
CA GLU A 244 -1.20 -30.35 -20.08
C GLU A 244 -1.70 -29.01 -20.62
N ASN A 245 -1.19 -27.91 -20.08
CA ASN A 245 -1.61 -26.54 -20.45
C ASN A 245 -1.10 -26.14 -21.84
N SER A 246 -0.03 -26.77 -22.33
CA SER A 246 0.55 -26.52 -23.65
C SER A 246 -0.20 -27.25 -24.79
N LYS A 247 -0.81 -28.41 -24.51
CA LYS A 247 -1.47 -29.27 -25.52
C LYS A 247 -2.53 -28.55 -26.36
N PRO A 248 -3.49 -27.79 -25.79
CA PRO A 248 -4.53 -27.13 -26.59
C PRO A 248 -3.99 -26.10 -27.59
N TRP A 249 -2.77 -25.63 -27.37
CA TRP A 249 -2.10 -24.65 -28.23
C TRP A 249 -1.16 -25.30 -29.26
N GLY A 250 -1.12 -26.64 -29.34
CA GLY A 250 -0.16 -27.36 -30.18
C GLY A 250 1.29 -27.11 -29.78
N ILE A 251 1.51 -26.81 -28.49
CA ILE A 251 2.83 -26.54 -27.92
C ILE A 251 3.33 -27.81 -27.23
N TYR A 252 4.56 -28.19 -27.52
CA TYR A 252 5.20 -29.39 -27.00
C TYR A 252 6.50 -29.00 -26.26
N PRO A 253 6.45 -28.96 -24.91
CA PRO A 253 7.62 -28.70 -24.08
C PRO A 253 8.72 -29.76 -24.31
N THR A 254 9.98 -29.32 -24.44
CA THR A 254 11.15 -30.19 -24.53
C THR A 254 12.13 -29.84 -23.43
N TYR A 255 12.40 -30.81 -22.57
CA TYR A 255 13.21 -30.66 -21.37
C TYR A 255 14.66 -31.00 -21.68
N LYS A 256 15.56 -30.05 -21.44
CA LYS A 256 17.00 -30.25 -21.54
C LYS A 256 17.62 -30.09 -20.16
N ASP A 257 18.39 -31.08 -19.76
CA ASP A 257 19.23 -30.99 -18.57
C ASP A 257 20.45 -30.10 -18.87
N GLU A 258 20.90 -29.34 -17.88
CA GLU A 258 22.17 -28.63 -17.98
C GLU A 258 23.35 -29.63 -17.95
N ALA A 259 24.48 -29.24 -18.55
CA ALA A 259 25.72 -30.02 -18.52
C ALA A 259 26.26 -30.29 -17.10
N PHE A 260 25.76 -29.55 -16.11
CA PHE A 260 26.05 -29.75 -14.69
C PHE A 260 24.76 -30.18 -13.99
N ALA A 261 24.85 -31.12 -13.03
CA ALA A 261 23.72 -31.60 -12.23
C ALA A 261 23.10 -30.44 -11.41
N SER A 262 22.21 -29.70 -12.04
CA SER A 262 21.47 -28.59 -11.47
C SER A 262 20.03 -29.04 -11.22
N ARG A 263 19.37 -28.43 -10.24
CA ARG A 263 17.93 -28.64 -10.03
C ARG A 263 17.08 -27.98 -11.12
N CYS A 264 17.69 -27.15 -11.96
CA CYS A 264 17.05 -26.39 -13.02
C CYS A 264 17.01 -27.20 -14.33
N LYS A 265 15.83 -27.27 -14.96
CA LYS A 265 15.66 -27.76 -16.34
C LYS A 265 15.31 -26.60 -17.26
N HIS A 266 15.93 -26.57 -18.44
CA HIS A 266 15.56 -25.64 -19.51
C HIS A 266 14.49 -26.28 -20.38
N VAL A 267 13.35 -25.60 -20.54
CA VAL A 267 12.20 -26.10 -21.28
C VAL A 267 12.00 -25.25 -22.53
N SER A 268 12.15 -25.86 -23.70
CA SER A 268 11.84 -25.21 -24.99
C SER A 268 10.40 -25.51 -25.41
N LEU A 269 9.61 -24.47 -25.67
CA LEU A 269 8.21 -24.59 -26.05
C LEU A 269 8.08 -24.60 -27.57
N HIS A 270 8.05 -25.79 -28.17
CA HIS A 270 7.99 -25.94 -29.63
C HIS A 270 6.55 -25.98 -30.14
N TYR A 271 6.27 -25.32 -31.26
CA TYR A 271 4.97 -25.39 -31.93
C TYR A 271 4.99 -26.38 -33.10
N GLY A 272 3.93 -27.18 -33.24
CA GLY A 272 3.74 -28.10 -34.36
C GLY A 272 2.97 -29.36 -33.97
N GLN A 273 3.54 -30.52 -34.26
CA GLN A 273 3.00 -31.84 -33.92
C GLN A 273 3.82 -32.49 -32.80
N GLU A 274 3.17 -33.37 -32.04
CA GLU A 274 3.82 -34.25 -31.08
C GLU A 274 4.90 -35.08 -31.79
N ALA A 275 6.06 -35.27 -31.16
CA ALA A 275 7.14 -35.98 -31.83
C ALA A 275 6.79 -37.46 -32.04
N GLY A 276 6.99 -37.94 -33.26
CA GLY A 276 7.64 -39.25 -33.45
C GLY A 276 9.16 -39.10 -33.25
N GLU A 277 9.85 -40.18 -32.90
CA GLU A 277 11.22 -40.20 -32.34
C GLU A 277 12.32 -39.43 -33.13
N ASN A 278 12.10 -38.99 -34.38
CA ASN A 278 13.14 -38.46 -35.25
C ASN A 278 12.73 -37.29 -36.16
N ARG A 279 12.40 -36.09 -35.64
CA ARG A 279 12.25 -34.89 -36.49
C ARG A 279 12.96 -33.62 -36.03
N VAL A 280 13.65 -33.02 -37.01
CA VAL A 280 14.57 -31.86 -36.95
C VAL A 280 13.85 -30.50 -37.11
N TYR A 281 12.59 -30.47 -37.58
CA TYR A 281 11.90 -29.23 -37.95
C TYR A 281 10.77 -28.87 -36.97
N ARG A 282 11.12 -28.53 -35.73
CA ARG A 282 10.18 -27.91 -34.79
C ARG A 282 10.30 -26.39 -34.85
N ASN A 283 9.18 -25.70 -35.03
CA ASN A 283 9.19 -24.25 -35.02
C ASN A 283 9.27 -23.74 -33.58
N LEU A 284 10.45 -23.29 -33.17
CA LEU A 284 10.62 -22.68 -31.86
C LEU A 284 9.98 -21.27 -31.84
N ARG A 285 10.37 -20.39 -32.76
CA ARG A 285 9.83 -19.01 -32.84
C ARG A 285 8.77 -18.83 -33.93
N LYS A 286 8.99 -19.42 -35.11
CA LYS A 286 8.16 -19.19 -36.30
C LYS A 286 6.74 -19.73 -36.08
N ASN A 287 5.72 -18.92 -36.27
CA ASN A 287 4.31 -19.32 -36.11
C ASN A 287 3.96 -19.91 -34.73
N ASN A 288 4.81 -19.72 -33.71
CA ASN A 288 4.53 -20.26 -32.38
C ASN A 288 3.47 -19.37 -31.71
N PRO A 289 2.27 -19.89 -31.39
CA PRO A 289 1.19 -19.07 -30.86
C PRO A 289 1.57 -18.42 -29.52
N PHE A 290 2.31 -19.12 -28.66
CA PHE A 290 2.79 -18.54 -27.41
C PHE A 290 3.76 -17.38 -27.65
N TRP A 291 4.74 -17.57 -28.54
CA TRP A 291 5.71 -16.51 -28.83
C TRP A 291 5.06 -15.32 -29.54
N ASN A 292 4.09 -15.57 -30.43
CA ASN A 292 3.29 -14.53 -31.06
C ASN A 292 2.54 -13.69 -30.02
N VAL A 293 1.96 -14.30 -28.98
CA VAL A 293 1.32 -13.56 -27.88
C VAL A 293 2.36 -12.72 -27.13
N VAL A 294 3.50 -13.31 -26.77
CA VAL A 294 4.58 -12.60 -26.05
C VAL A 294 5.04 -11.34 -26.79
N THR A 295 5.23 -11.44 -28.11
CA THR A 295 5.72 -10.32 -28.94
C THR A 295 4.61 -9.34 -29.31
N SER A 296 3.46 -9.83 -29.78
CA SER A 296 2.38 -8.99 -30.32
C SER A 296 1.65 -8.24 -29.22
N LEU A 297 1.45 -8.87 -28.05
CA LEU A 297 0.85 -8.21 -26.88
C LEU A 297 1.88 -7.53 -25.98
N LYS A 298 3.14 -7.43 -26.41
CA LYS A 298 4.20 -6.64 -25.76
C LYS A 298 4.59 -7.11 -24.35
N PHE A 299 4.51 -8.41 -24.04
CA PHE A 299 5.12 -8.97 -22.83
C PHE A 299 6.67 -8.92 -22.88
N LYS A 300 7.22 -8.81 -24.09
CA LYS A 300 8.61 -8.43 -24.36
C LYS A 300 8.67 -7.01 -24.93
N ARG A 301 9.55 -6.16 -24.40
CA ARG A 301 9.75 -4.79 -24.90
C ARG A 301 10.53 -4.80 -26.22
N ASP A 302 10.10 -3.99 -27.19
CA ASP A 302 10.68 -3.98 -28.54
C ASP A 302 12.14 -3.48 -28.57
N GLY A 303 12.51 -2.56 -27.68
CA GLY A 303 13.85 -1.99 -27.59
C GLY A 303 14.89 -2.95 -27.01
N ASP A 304 15.11 -2.89 -25.70
CA ASP A 304 16.14 -3.68 -25.01
C ASP A 304 15.76 -5.16 -24.80
N GLY A 305 14.59 -5.60 -25.29
CA GLY A 305 14.11 -6.97 -25.12
C GLY A 305 13.70 -7.32 -23.68
N GLY A 306 13.65 -6.36 -22.76
CA GLY A 306 13.30 -6.61 -21.37
C GLY A 306 11.87 -7.13 -21.21
N LYS A 307 11.66 -7.98 -20.21
CA LYS A 307 10.32 -8.45 -19.84
C LYS A 307 9.46 -7.31 -19.31
N GLN A 308 8.16 -7.37 -19.57
CA GLN A 308 7.19 -6.44 -19.00
C GLN A 308 5.80 -7.06 -18.90
N ILE A 309 5.00 -6.53 -17.98
CA ILE A 309 3.57 -6.82 -17.92
C ILE A 309 2.85 -5.67 -18.63
N PRO A 310 2.18 -5.92 -19.77
CA PRO A 310 1.43 -4.89 -20.49
C PRO A 310 0.35 -4.26 -19.63
N THR A 311 0.05 -2.98 -19.86
CA THR A 311 -0.93 -2.23 -19.05
C THR A 311 -2.35 -2.76 -19.19
N PHE A 312 -2.73 -3.36 -20.33
CA PHE A 312 -4.06 -3.97 -20.50
C PHE A 312 -4.30 -5.10 -19.49
N MET A 313 -3.26 -5.80 -19.02
CA MET A 313 -3.39 -6.84 -18.01
C MET A 313 -3.86 -6.29 -16.66
N TRP A 314 -3.73 -4.98 -16.41
CA TRP A 314 -4.16 -4.34 -15.16
C TRP A 314 -5.68 -4.26 -15.02
N SER A 315 -6.41 -4.51 -16.10
CA SER A 315 -7.87 -4.47 -16.21
C SER A 315 -8.37 -5.54 -17.17
N GLU A 316 -7.64 -6.64 -17.31
CA GLU A 316 -8.11 -7.81 -18.07
C GLU A 316 -9.20 -8.53 -17.26
N ASP A 317 -9.89 -9.49 -17.88
CA ASP A 317 -10.90 -10.29 -17.18
C ASP A 317 -10.33 -10.93 -15.92
N GLU A 318 -11.19 -11.07 -14.91
CA GLU A 318 -10.83 -11.46 -13.56
C GLU A 318 -10.06 -12.79 -13.51
N GLU A 319 -10.61 -13.84 -14.12
CA GLU A 319 -10.03 -15.18 -14.17
C GLU A 319 -8.69 -15.19 -14.92
N VAL A 320 -8.55 -14.36 -15.97
CA VAL A 320 -7.31 -14.22 -16.72
C VAL A 320 -6.22 -13.57 -15.87
N ARG A 321 -6.56 -12.53 -15.10
CA ARG A 321 -5.64 -11.90 -14.13
C ARG A 321 -5.20 -12.88 -13.05
N GLU A 322 -6.12 -13.71 -12.55
CA GLU A 322 -5.82 -14.73 -11.54
C GLU A 322 -4.92 -15.83 -12.09
N ALA A 323 -5.23 -16.39 -13.26
CA ALA A 323 -4.43 -17.40 -13.92
C ALA A 323 -3.02 -16.87 -14.26
N PHE A 324 -2.92 -15.65 -14.78
CA PHE A 324 -1.64 -15.00 -15.04
C PHE A 324 -0.80 -14.82 -13.76
N MET A 325 -1.40 -14.31 -12.69
CA MET A 325 -0.71 -14.16 -11.41
C MET A 325 -0.29 -15.51 -10.83
N ALA A 326 -1.10 -16.56 -10.99
CA ALA A 326 -0.76 -17.90 -10.54
C ALA A 326 0.47 -18.47 -11.26
N GLY A 327 0.56 -18.30 -12.58
CA GLY A 327 1.76 -18.69 -13.34
C GLY A 327 3.02 -17.96 -12.88
N LEU A 328 2.88 -16.65 -12.62
CA LEU A 328 3.99 -15.84 -12.11
C LEU A 328 4.42 -16.27 -10.69
N ILE A 329 3.47 -16.70 -9.87
CA ILE A 329 3.73 -17.26 -8.53
C ILE A 329 4.41 -18.64 -8.67
N ASP A 330 3.97 -19.48 -9.60
CA ASP A 330 4.57 -20.80 -9.87
C ASP A 330 6.03 -20.71 -10.31
N ALA A 331 6.42 -19.66 -11.03
CA ALA A 331 7.81 -19.34 -11.32
C ALA A 331 8.53 -18.78 -10.07
N ASP A 332 8.41 -17.47 -9.85
CA ASP A 332 9.25 -16.70 -8.91
C ASP A 332 8.58 -16.41 -7.55
N GLY A 333 7.39 -16.95 -7.32
CA GLY A 333 6.62 -16.72 -6.10
C GLY A 333 7.06 -17.60 -4.93
N TYR A 334 7.16 -16.97 -3.76
CA TYR A 334 7.26 -17.65 -2.47
C TYR A 334 5.97 -17.46 -1.66
N VAL A 335 5.25 -18.55 -1.43
CA VAL A 335 4.08 -18.59 -0.55
C VAL A 335 4.58 -18.83 0.88
N CYS A 336 4.37 -17.87 1.78
CA CYS A 336 4.80 -18.00 3.16
C CYS A 336 4.04 -19.15 3.85
N LYS A 337 4.76 -20.07 4.49
CA LYS A 337 4.18 -21.15 5.27
C LYS A 337 3.42 -20.55 6.47
N TRP A 338 2.15 -20.91 6.56
CA TRP A 338 1.08 -20.46 7.47
C TRP A 338 1.45 -19.70 8.76
N THR A 339 0.63 -18.69 9.07
CA THR A 339 0.21 -18.38 10.44
C THR A 339 -1.21 -18.90 10.65
N GLU A 340 -1.34 -20.12 11.17
CA GLU A 340 -2.62 -20.85 11.43
C GLU A 340 -3.72 -20.10 12.14
N LYS A 341 -3.35 -19.04 12.85
CA LYS A 341 -4.26 -18.34 13.74
C LYS A 341 -5.05 -17.21 13.08
N THR A 342 -4.83 -16.89 11.80
CA THR A 342 -5.35 -15.63 11.22
C THR A 342 -6.09 -15.72 9.89
N GLY A 343 -6.08 -16.88 9.20
CA GLY A 343 -6.72 -17.03 7.88
C GLY A 343 -6.12 -16.20 6.74
N ASN A 344 -5.06 -15.43 7.00
CA ASN A 344 -4.41 -14.56 6.02
C ASN A 344 -3.25 -15.27 5.32
N LEU A 345 -3.22 -15.16 4.00
CA LEU A 345 -2.14 -15.64 3.13
C LEU A 345 -1.19 -14.51 2.77
N LYS A 346 0.06 -14.88 2.51
CA LYS A 346 1.10 -13.97 2.05
C LYS A 346 1.92 -14.61 0.93
N VAL A 347 2.07 -13.88 -0.16
CA VAL A 347 2.94 -14.25 -1.29
C VAL A 347 3.97 -13.16 -1.51
N SER A 348 5.20 -13.54 -1.84
CA SER A 348 6.29 -12.64 -2.19
C SER A 348 6.85 -13.02 -3.55
N ILE A 349 6.92 -12.07 -4.49
CA ILE A 349 7.58 -12.23 -5.80
C ILE A 349 8.72 -11.22 -5.86
N GLN A 350 9.91 -11.68 -6.22
CA GLN A 350 11.09 -10.81 -6.37
C GLN A 350 11.34 -10.55 -7.87
N THR A 351 11.63 -9.30 -8.24
CA THR A 351 11.97 -8.96 -9.63
C THR A 351 12.99 -7.82 -9.69
N ILE A 352 13.77 -7.76 -10.77
CA ILE A 352 14.63 -6.62 -11.10
C ILE A 352 13.93 -5.60 -12.01
N TYR A 353 12.79 -5.97 -12.61
CA TYR A 353 12.13 -5.15 -13.64
C TYR A 353 11.04 -4.26 -13.02
N PRO A 354 11.13 -2.92 -13.14
CA PRO A 354 10.09 -2.02 -12.66
C PRO A 354 8.72 -2.27 -13.32
N SER A 355 8.71 -2.65 -14.61
CA SER A 355 7.49 -2.98 -15.35
C SER A 355 6.74 -4.18 -14.75
N ILE A 356 7.47 -5.22 -14.34
CA ILE A 356 6.89 -6.40 -13.67
C ILE A 356 6.40 -6.01 -12.28
N MET A 357 7.18 -5.23 -11.51
CA MET A 357 6.76 -4.73 -10.20
C MET A 357 5.46 -3.92 -10.29
N ASN A 358 5.35 -3.02 -11.28
CA ASN A 358 4.12 -2.28 -11.53
C ASN A 358 2.96 -3.21 -11.88
N GLY A 359 3.16 -4.14 -12.81
CA GLY A 359 2.13 -5.10 -13.21
C GLY A 359 1.60 -5.94 -12.03
N ILE A 360 2.49 -6.49 -11.21
CA ILE A 360 2.11 -7.26 -10.01
C ILE A 360 1.22 -6.42 -9.10
N VAL A 361 1.61 -5.17 -8.81
CA VAL A 361 0.86 -4.31 -7.89
C VAL A 361 -0.50 -3.90 -8.48
N HIS A 362 -0.53 -3.48 -9.75
CA HIS A 362 -1.78 -3.06 -10.40
C HIS A 362 -2.76 -4.24 -10.55
N ILE A 363 -2.28 -5.43 -10.92
CA ILE A 363 -3.12 -6.63 -11.01
C ILE A 363 -3.62 -7.02 -9.61
N SER A 364 -2.75 -7.05 -8.60
CA SER A 364 -3.17 -7.36 -7.21
C SER A 364 -4.28 -6.43 -6.72
N ARG A 365 -4.12 -5.11 -6.91
CA ARG A 365 -5.13 -4.12 -6.51
C ARG A 365 -6.43 -4.28 -7.28
N SER A 366 -6.34 -4.55 -8.58
CA SER A 366 -7.50 -4.81 -9.41
C SER A 366 -8.29 -6.05 -8.96
N LEU A 367 -7.65 -7.03 -8.33
CA LEU A 367 -8.30 -8.20 -7.75
C LEU A 367 -8.75 -7.99 -6.29
N GLY A 368 -8.54 -6.79 -5.73
CA GLY A 368 -8.90 -6.47 -4.34
C GLY A 368 -7.90 -7.00 -3.32
N ILE A 369 -6.65 -7.22 -3.73
CA ILE A 369 -5.56 -7.74 -2.89
C ILE A 369 -4.63 -6.61 -2.48
N THR A 370 -4.19 -6.61 -1.22
CA THR A 370 -3.24 -5.62 -0.72
C THR A 370 -1.83 -5.96 -1.22
N ALA A 371 -1.20 -5.03 -1.93
CA ALA A 371 0.17 -5.16 -2.40
C ALA A 371 1.09 -4.07 -1.84
N THR A 372 2.31 -4.48 -1.46
CA THR A 372 3.37 -3.61 -0.95
C THR A 372 4.71 -3.96 -1.59
N VAL A 373 5.58 -2.97 -1.80
CA VAL A 373 6.88 -3.19 -2.47
C VAL A 373 8.00 -2.78 -1.55
N THR A 374 8.88 -3.71 -1.19
CA THR A 374 10.15 -3.43 -0.51
C THR A 374 11.31 -3.56 -1.48
N THR A 375 12.45 -2.94 -1.17
CA THR A 375 13.62 -2.94 -2.07
C THR A 375 14.89 -3.42 -1.38
N ARG A 376 15.75 -4.07 -2.16
CA ARG A 376 17.11 -4.48 -1.76
C ARG A 376 18.14 -3.84 -2.68
N SER A 377 19.17 -3.25 -2.09
CA SER A 377 20.31 -2.68 -2.82
C SER A 377 21.07 -3.75 -3.58
N SER A 378 21.64 -3.35 -4.71
CA SER A 378 22.65 -4.14 -5.41
C SER A 378 23.84 -4.43 -4.49
N LYS A 379 24.40 -5.62 -4.56
CA LYS A 379 25.56 -6.03 -3.76
C LYS A 379 26.35 -7.12 -4.45
N THR A 380 27.66 -7.11 -4.27
CA THR A 380 28.49 -8.25 -4.63
C THR A 380 28.50 -9.24 -3.46
N ILE A 381 28.13 -10.48 -3.72
CA ILE A 381 28.16 -11.56 -2.73
C ILE A 381 28.89 -12.76 -3.29
N THR A 382 29.61 -13.46 -2.43
CA THR A 382 30.24 -14.73 -2.79
C THR A 382 29.24 -15.86 -2.53
N ILE A 383 28.76 -16.51 -3.58
CA ILE A 383 27.90 -17.70 -3.50
C ILE A 383 28.73 -18.89 -3.98
N ARG A 384 28.92 -19.89 -3.10
CA ARG A 384 29.69 -21.12 -3.41
C ARG A 384 31.06 -20.82 -4.04
N GLY A 385 31.79 -19.86 -3.47
CA GLY A 385 33.12 -19.44 -3.95
C GLY A 385 33.13 -18.54 -5.19
N ARG A 386 31.99 -18.31 -5.86
CA ARG A 386 31.89 -17.40 -7.01
C ARG A 386 31.39 -16.03 -6.56
N GLN A 387 32.06 -14.96 -7.01
CA GLN A 387 31.54 -13.62 -6.84
C GLN A 387 30.39 -13.38 -7.80
N VAL A 388 29.23 -13.03 -7.25
CA VAL A 388 28.01 -12.74 -7.99
C VAL A 388 27.60 -11.30 -7.69
N GLN A 389 27.41 -10.50 -8.75
CA GLN A 389 26.88 -9.16 -8.64
C GLN A 389 25.34 -9.22 -8.65
N CYS A 390 24.73 -9.10 -7.47
CA CYS A 390 23.29 -8.97 -7.36
C CYS A 390 22.85 -7.56 -7.73
N GLN A 391 21.84 -7.46 -8.61
CA GLN A 391 21.22 -6.20 -8.98
C GLN A 391 20.27 -5.69 -7.89
N PHE A 392 19.79 -4.46 -8.04
CA PHE A 392 18.73 -3.91 -7.21
C PHE A 392 17.42 -4.67 -7.46
N THR A 393 16.72 -5.06 -6.40
CA THR A 393 15.50 -5.87 -6.53
C THR A 393 14.30 -5.24 -5.86
N PHE A 394 13.14 -5.48 -6.44
CA PHE A 394 11.81 -5.19 -5.92
C PHE A 394 11.20 -6.48 -5.37
N ASP A 395 10.89 -6.48 -4.08
CA ASP A 395 10.19 -7.56 -3.39
C ASP A 395 8.71 -7.15 -3.28
N CYS A 396 7.88 -7.69 -4.18
CA CYS A 396 6.44 -7.45 -4.24
C CYS A 396 5.73 -8.42 -3.30
N ASN A 397 5.13 -7.89 -2.23
CA ASN A 397 4.43 -8.67 -1.21
C ASN A 397 2.92 -8.47 -1.34
N MET A 398 2.20 -9.56 -1.55
CA MET A 398 0.74 -9.62 -1.63
C MET A 398 0.16 -10.23 -0.36
N TYR A 399 -0.93 -9.66 0.13
CA TYR A 399 -1.63 -10.07 1.35
C TYR A 399 -3.13 -10.14 1.09
N GLY A 400 -3.75 -11.24 1.47
CA GLY A 400 -5.19 -11.45 1.36
C GLY A 400 -5.62 -12.79 1.94
N SER A 401 -6.93 -12.98 2.07
CA SER A 401 -7.58 -14.22 2.49
C SER A 401 -8.10 -14.96 1.24
N GLU A 402 -9.41 -14.99 1.02
CA GLU A 402 -10.09 -15.78 -0.02
C GLU A 402 -9.63 -15.38 -1.43
N ARG A 403 -9.46 -14.08 -1.72
CA ARG A 403 -9.01 -13.59 -3.04
C ARG A 403 -7.63 -14.11 -3.42
N LEU A 404 -6.70 -14.11 -2.46
CA LEU A 404 -5.35 -14.61 -2.70
C LEU A 404 -5.35 -16.14 -2.73
N GLN A 405 -6.21 -16.79 -1.93
CA GLN A 405 -6.43 -18.23 -2.01
C GLN A 405 -6.94 -18.65 -3.40
N ASN A 406 -7.85 -17.88 -4.00
CA ASN A 406 -8.36 -18.15 -5.34
C ASN A 406 -7.26 -18.08 -6.41
N ILE A 407 -6.36 -17.10 -6.35
CA ILE A 407 -5.17 -17.09 -7.23
C ILE A 407 -4.34 -18.36 -7.02
N LEU A 408 -4.11 -18.74 -5.76
CA LEU A 408 -3.31 -19.93 -5.45
C LEU A 408 -3.98 -21.24 -5.89
N SER A 409 -5.30 -21.29 -6.10
CA SER A 409 -5.94 -22.47 -6.69
C SER A 409 -5.70 -22.65 -8.18
N TYR A 410 -5.22 -21.61 -8.89
CA TYR A 410 -4.71 -21.72 -10.26
C TYR A 410 -3.22 -22.13 -10.32
N CYS A 411 -2.53 -22.20 -9.18
CA CYS A 411 -1.13 -22.63 -9.13
C CYS A 411 -1.04 -24.15 -9.25
N HIS A 412 0.01 -24.63 -9.93
CA HIS A 412 0.27 -26.06 -10.16
C HIS A 412 1.50 -26.57 -9.42
N SER A 413 2.36 -25.69 -8.92
CA SER A 413 3.46 -26.08 -8.04
C SER A 413 2.92 -26.61 -6.71
N GLY A 414 3.27 -27.85 -6.35
CA GLY A 414 2.65 -28.55 -5.23
C GLY A 414 2.79 -27.86 -3.86
N HIS A 415 3.80 -27.01 -3.69
CA HIS A 415 4.00 -26.27 -2.44
C HIS A 415 3.30 -24.89 -2.43
N LYS A 416 2.82 -24.42 -3.59
CA LYS A 416 2.19 -23.10 -3.76
C LYS A 416 0.67 -23.20 -3.91
N THR A 417 0.18 -24.27 -4.52
CA THR A 417 -1.25 -24.52 -4.76
C THR A 417 -2.09 -24.55 -3.48
N ARG A 418 -3.33 -24.07 -3.55
CA ARG A 418 -4.32 -24.07 -2.46
C ARG A 418 -5.68 -24.50 -2.99
N PRO A 419 -6.56 -25.06 -2.14
CA PRO A 419 -7.93 -25.37 -2.57
C PRO A 419 -8.69 -24.08 -2.89
N VAL A 420 -9.62 -24.17 -3.85
CA VAL A 420 -10.54 -23.08 -4.19
C VAL A 420 -11.33 -22.68 -2.93
N PRO A 421 -11.44 -21.39 -2.59
CA PRO A 421 -12.25 -20.94 -1.47
C PRO A 421 -13.75 -21.15 -1.74
N SER A 422 -14.55 -21.34 -0.69
CA SER A 422 -16.00 -21.55 -0.82
C SER A 422 -16.77 -20.32 -1.29
N THR A 423 -16.34 -19.13 -0.87
CA THR A 423 -16.91 -17.85 -1.26
C THR A 423 -15.80 -16.82 -1.47
N ILE A 424 -15.99 -15.92 -2.44
CA ILE A 424 -15.03 -14.87 -2.76
C ILE A 424 -15.78 -13.55 -2.73
N SER A 425 -15.59 -12.77 -1.65
CA SER A 425 -16.08 -11.39 -1.61
C SER A 425 -15.04 -10.46 -2.24
N ARG A 426 -15.45 -9.50 -3.07
CA ARG A 426 -14.58 -8.47 -3.68
C ARG A 426 -14.86 -7.07 -3.13
N ASP A 427 -14.90 -6.95 -1.82
CA ASP A 427 -14.97 -5.67 -1.12
C ASP A 427 -13.74 -4.75 -1.36
N PRO A 428 -13.95 -3.42 -1.33
CA PRO A 428 -12.87 -2.43 -1.34
C PRO A 428 -11.85 -2.63 -0.23
N VAL A 429 -10.62 -2.21 -0.51
CA VAL A 429 -9.51 -2.26 0.46
C VAL A 429 -9.25 -0.86 1.01
N TYR A 430 -9.24 -0.75 2.33
CA TYR A 430 -9.15 0.52 3.05
C TYR A 430 -7.71 0.85 3.45
N PHE A 431 -7.34 2.13 3.35
CA PHE A 431 -6.01 2.60 3.72
C PHE A 431 -6.03 3.98 4.38
N THR A 432 -5.11 4.19 5.32
CA THR A 432 -4.93 5.50 5.99
C THR A 432 -4.14 6.46 5.13
N PHE A 433 -4.32 7.77 5.28
CA PHE A 433 -3.67 8.76 4.42
C PHE A 433 -3.23 10.02 5.16
N LEU A 434 -2.38 10.79 4.50
CA LEU A 434 -1.94 12.13 4.88
C LEU A 434 -2.32 13.10 3.76
N ASP A 435 -2.63 14.34 4.13
CA ASP A 435 -2.76 15.47 3.20
C ASP A 435 -1.50 16.34 3.29
N ILE A 436 -0.86 16.61 2.17
CA ILE A 436 0.37 17.40 2.08
C ILE A 436 0.12 18.57 1.13
N LYS A 437 0.22 19.80 1.64
CA LYS A 437 0.11 21.01 0.80
C LYS A 437 1.21 21.01 -0.26
N LYS A 438 0.83 21.24 -1.51
CA LYS A 438 1.75 21.42 -2.64
C LYS A 438 1.85 22.93 -2.93
N GLY A 439 1.59 23.34 -4.16
CA GLY A 439 1.53 24.72 -4.61
C GLY A 439 0.32 24.94 -5.51
N ILE A 440 0.36 26.01 -6.28
CA ILE A 440 -0.62 26.27 -7.34
C ILE A 440 -0.24 25.40 -8.54
N ASN A 441 -1.20 24.64 -9.08
CA ASN A 441 -1.02 23.79 -10.24
C ASN A 441 -2.25 23.86 -11.15
N ASP A 442 -2.06 23.47 -12.41
CA ASP A 442 -3.16 23.27 -13.36
C ASP A 442 -4.03 22.10 -12.90
N VAL A 443 -5.33 22.35 -12.82
CA VAL A 443 -6.31 21.40 -12.32
C VAL A 443 -7.49 21.24 -13.25
N TYR A 444 -8.02 20.02 -13.26
CA TYR A 444 -9.14 19.61 -14.11
C TYR A 444 -10.28 19.06 -13.25
N GLY A 445 -11.48 19.58 -13.49
CA GLY A 445 -12.73 19.14 -12.88
C GLY A 445 -13.61 18.49 -13.93
N LEU A 446 -14.21 17.36 -13.58
CA LEU A 446 -15.18 16.67 -14.44
C LEU A 446 -16.57 16.81 -13.83
N THR A 447 -17.57 16.94 -14.70
CA THR A 447 -18.98 16.77 -14.37
C THR A 447 -19.46 15.48 -15.02
N LEU A 448 -20.16 14.66 -14.25
CA LEU A 448 -20.69 13.37 -14.70
C LEU A 448 -22.20 13.47 -14.91
N GLU A 449 -22.74 12.58 -15.72
CA GLU A 449 -24.19 12.42 -15.91
C GLU A 449 -24.87 11.91 -14.63
N GLU A 450 -24.21 11.00 -13.91
CA GLU A 450 -24.66 10.43 -12.64
C GLU A 450 -23.66 10.75 -11.53
N ASP A 451 -24.16 10.99 -10.31
CA ASP A 451 -23.32 11.21 -9.12
C ASP A 451 -22.78 9.86 -8.60
N LYS A 452 -21.81 9.32 -9.34
CA LYS A 452 -21.11 8.07 -9.02
C LYS A 452 -19.66 8.33 -8.65
N ASN A 453 -19.15 7.54 -7.71
CA ASN A 453 -17.71 7.47 -7.48
C ASN A 453 -17.04 6.77 -8.68
N VAL A 454 -15.87 7.25 -9.05
CA VAL A 454 -15.08 6.68 -10.16
C VAL A 454 -13.71 6.24 -9.69
N LEU A 455 -13.04 5.44 -10.52
CA LEU A 455 -11.73 4.88 -10.23
C LEU A 455 -10.62 5.66 -10.91
N LEU A 456 -9.58 5.99 -10.16
CA LEU A 456 -8.29 6.39 -10.72
C LEU A 456 -7.54 5.17 -11.29
N GLU A 457 -6.49 5.37 -12.08
CA GLU A 457 -5.65 4.28 -12.64
C GLU A 457 -5.09 3.34 -11.55
N ASN A 458 -4.81 3.91 -10.36
CA ASN A 458 -4.34 3.20 -9.18
C ASN A 458 -5.47 2.56 -8.34
N LYS A 459 -6.70 2.57 -8.86
CA LYS A 459 -7.95 2.01 -8.30
C LYS A 459 -8.51 2.76 -7.10
N THR A 460 -7.92 3.89 -6.71
CA THR A 460 -8.45 4.72 -5.63
C THR A 460 -9.84 5.24 -6.03
N VAL A 461 -10.80 5.10 -5.12
CA VAL A 461 -12.17 5.58 -5.31
C VAL A 461 -12.20 7.06 -5.00
N VAL A 462 -12.71 7.86 -5.94
CA VAL A 462 -12.81 9.31 -5.82
C VAL A 462 -14.19 9.81 -6.27
N THR A 463 -14.63 10.93 -5.71
CA THR A 463 -15.77 11.69 -6.23
C THR A 463 -15.33 12.55 -7.42
N MET A 464 -16.27 12.99 -8.24
CA MET A 464 -16.00 14.04 -9.22
C MET A 464 -16.34 15.43 -8.68
N CYS A 465 -15.99 16.47 -9.45
CA CYS A 465 -16.07 17.83 -8.93
C CYS A 465 -17.50 18.29 -8.72
N THR A 466 -17.73 18.88 -7.55
CA THR A 466 -18.93 19.65 -7.26
C THR A 466 -18.78 21.08 -7.75
N SER A 467 -19.87 21.86 -7.73
CA SER A 467 -19.85 23.29 -8.06
C SER A 467 -18.84 24.10 -7.22
N GLN A 468 -18.53 23.65 -5.99
CA GLN A 468 -17.57 24.29 -5.08
C GLN A 468 -16.11 24.13 -5.51
N CYS A 469 -15.83 23.25 -6.47
CA CYS A 469 -14.49 23.11 -7.04
C CYS A 469 -14.05 24.32 -7.89
N LYS A 470 -15.00 25.16 -8.34
CA LYS A 470 -14.75 26.17 -9.38
C LYS A 470 -13.94 27.39 -8.92
N ASN A 471 -13.81 27.58 -7.62
CA ASN A 471 -13.13 28.75 -7.04
C ASN A 471 -11.96 28.28 -6.17
N GLU A 472 -10.92 29.12 -6.05
CA GLU A 472 -9.87 28.88 -5.07
C GLU A 472 -10.40 29.07 -3.65
N HIS A 473 -9.97 28.20 -2.74
CA HIS A 473 -10.32 28.25 -1.33
C HIS A 473 -9.08 28.09 -0.46
N PHE A 474 -9.16 28.66 0.75
CA PHE A 474 -8.08 28.62 1.74
C PHE A 474 -8.46 27.73 2.92
N LYS A 475 -7.45 27.10 3.55
CA LYS A 475 -7.64 26.46 4.85
C LYS A 475 -7.78 27.56 5.90
N ILE A 476 -8.94 27.65 6.54
CA ILE A 476 -9.26 28.74 7.47
C ILE A 476 -8.41 28.66 8.75
N LYS A 477 -7.97 27.45 9.14
CA LYS A 477 -7.08 27.23 10.28
C LYS A 477 -5.86 26.40 9.86
N PRO A 478 -4.64 26.72 10.33
CA PRO A 478 -3.54 25.76 10.31
C PRO A 478 -3.95 24.52 11.12
N SER A 479 -3.50 23.34 10.72
CA SER A 479 -3.85 22.07 11.36
C SER A 479 -3.63 22.15 12.88
N LYS A 480 -4.72 22.37 13.63
CA LYS A 480 -4.70 22.70 15.08
C LYS A 480 -3.96 21.66 15.92
N TYR A 481 -3.85 20.44 15.40
CA TYR A 481 -3.30 19.29 16.10
C TYR A 481 -2.02 18.72 15.46
N LEU A 482 -1.51 19.31 14.38
CA LEU A 482 -0.30 18.81 13.73
C LEU A 482 0.94 19.11 14.58
N GLN A 483 1.59 18.06 15.04
CA GLN A 483 2.80 18.11 15.86
C GLN A 483 4.03 17.74 15.02
N HIS A 484 5.16 18.33 15.40
CA HIS A 484 6.45 18.15 14.73
C HIS A 484 7.43 17.47 15.66
N CYS A 485 8.19 16.50 15.15
CA CYS A 485 9.22 15.84 15.92
C CYS A 485 10.51 16.66 15.85
N ILE A 486 11.13 16.95 17.00
CA ILE A 486 12.41 17.66 17.02
C ILE A 486 13.58 16.78 16.53
N ALA A 487 13.46 15.46 16.64
CA ALA A 487 14.55 14.52 16.34
C ALA A 487 14.54 13.95 14.92
N CYS A 488 13.42 14.04 14.21
CA CYS A 488 13.28 13.52 12.85
C CYS A 488 12.24 14.33 12.04
N PRO A 489 12.19 14.19 10.71
CA PRO A 489 11.24 14.93 9.86
C PRO A 489 9.75 14.56 10.06
N HIS A 490 9.43 13.68 11.02
CA HIS A 490 8.07 13.18 11.19
C HIS A 490 7.12 14.29 11.69
N LYS A 491 6.03 14.48 10.96
CA LYS A 491 4.89 15.30 11.33
C LYS A 491 3.68 14.40 11.53
N GLY A 492 2.84 14.69 12.51
CA GLY A 492 1.63 13.89 12.75
C GLY A 492 0.82 14.36 13.93
N ILE A 493 -0.29 13.66 14.19
CA ILE A 493 -1.31 14.11 15.14
C ILE A 493 -1.38 13.20 16.39
N LYS A 494 -0.72 12.04 16.39
CA LYS A 494 -0.74 11.08 17.51
C LYS A 494 0.64 10.61 17.89
N TYR A 495 0.77 10.22 19.15
CA TYR A 495 1.96 9.67 19.77
C TYR A 495 3.12 10.65 19.76
N PHE A 496 2.90 11.90 20.17
CA PHE A 496 4.00 12.77 20.51
C PHE A 496 4.15 12.87 22.02
N TYR A 497 5.39 12.75 22.46
CA TYR A 497 5.77 12.80 23.86
C TYR A 497 6.60 14.06 24.08
N LYS A 498 6.57 14.60 25.29
CA LYS A 498 7.50 15.66 25.67
C LYS A 498 8.92 15.12 25.52
N ASN A 499 9.81 15.94 24.94
CA ASN A 499 11.23 15.63 24.90
C ASN A 499 11.87 15.82 26.30
N TRP A 500 13.18 15.65 26.38
CA TRP A 500 13.99 15.86 27.58
C TRP A 500 13.91 17.29 28.16
N SER A 501 13.60 18.33 27.37
CA SER A 501 13.39 19.70 27.86
C SER A 501 11.97 19.98 28.31
N GLY A 502 10.99 19.12 27.99
CA GLY A 502 9.58 19.34 28.31
C GLY A 502 8.84 20.27 27.34
N THR A 503 9.57 21.08 26.56
CA THR A 503 9.03 22.12 25.66
C THR A 503 8.76 21.58 24.26
N ALA A 504 9.69 20.81 23.68
CA ALA A 504 9.53 20.24 22.34
C ALA A 504 8.91 18.84 22.39
N LYS A 505 8.57 18.32 21.21
CA LYS A 505 7.90 17.03 21.05
C LYS A 505 8.77 16.03 20.30
N LEU A 506 8.75 14.78 20.75
CA LEU A 506 9.29 13.63 20.05
C LEU A 506 8.14 12.79 19.53
N CYS A 507 8.19 12.36 18.27
CA CYS A 507 7.26 11.33 17.80
C CYS A 507 7.47 10.03 18.58
N GLY A 508 6.46 9.16 18.59
CA GLY A 508 6.44 8.01 19.50
C GLY A 508 7.58 7.03 19.24
N ARG A 509 8.07 7.01 18.01
CA ARG A 509 9.25 6.23 17.64
C ARG A 509 10.55 6.84 18.17
N CYS A 510 10.78 8.14 17.97
CA CYS A 510 11.96 8.81 18.55
C CYS A 510 11.92 8.75 20.08
N TRP A 511 10.73 8.83 20.67
CA TRP A 511 10.55 8.64 22.10
C TRP A 511 10.87 7.20 22.53
N GLN A 512 10.42 6.17 21.79
CA GLN A 512 10.79 4.78 22.07
C GLN A 512 12.31 4.56 21.94
N ARG A 513 12.93 5.07 20.86
CA ARG A 513 14.39 5.02 20.69
C ARG A 513 15.07 5.66 21.88
N TYR A 514 14.65 6.86 22.27
CA TYR A 514 15.21 7.58 23.41
C TYR A 514 15.01 6.81 24.72
N LYS A 515 13.82 6.22 24.92
CA LYS A 515 13.51 5.38 26.08
C LYS A 515 14.44 4.18 26.18
N PHE A 516 14.83 3.56 25.07
CA PHE A 516 15.69 2.38 25.06
C PHE A 516 17.18 2.69 25.01
N SER A 517 17.60 3.62 24.15
CA SER A 517 19.01 3.98 24.00
C SER A 517 19.46 4.90 25.15
N GLY A 518 18.63 5.86 25.55
CA GLY A 518 18.99 6.94 26.48
C GLY A 518 19.97 7.94 25.90
N TYR A 519 20.29 7.86 24.60
CA TYR A 519 21.20 8.78 23.93
C TYR A 519 20.44 9.77 23.05
N ARG A 520 21.05 10.94 22.86
CA ARG A 520 20.69 11.90 21.82
C ARG A 520 21.90 12.68 21.35
N CYS A 521 21.84 13.21 20.13
CA CYS A 521 22.82 14.17 19.64
C CYS A 521 22.53 15.56 20.22
N LEU A 522 23.56 16.23 20.72
CA LEU A 522 23.45 17.61 21.22
C LEU A 522 23.27 18.63 20.08
N ASN A 523 23.83 18.36 18.90
CA ASN A 523 23.81 19.32 17.78
C ASN A 523 22.54 19.20 16.94
N CYS A 524 22.19 17.99 16.49
CA CYS A 524 21.07 17.78 15.57
C CYS A 524 19.81 17.18 16.22
N ASN A 525 19.78 17.03 17.55
CA ASN A 525 18.69 16.40 18.31
C ASN A 525 18.33 14.96 17.88
N PHE A 526 19.15 14.32 17.05
CA PHE A 526 18.95 12.95 16.59
C PHE A 526 18.97 11.97 17.76
N VAL A 527 18.03 11.01 17.75
CA VAL A 527 17.95 9.95 18.76
C VAL A 527 18.33 8.61 18.11
N PRO A 528 19.50 8.05 18.47
CA PRO A 528 19.99 6.79 17.90
C PRO A 528 19.22 5.57 18.43
N GLU A 529 19.17 4.52 17.60
CA GLU A 529 18.77 3.17 17.97
C GLU A 529 19.87 2.47 18.79
N ALA A 530 19.51 1.42 19.52
CA ALA A 530 20.45 0.65 20.33
C ALA A 530 21.63 0.09 19.51
N ARG A 531 21.39 -0.35 18.27
CA ARG A 531 22.46 -0.81 17.35
C ARG A 531 23.41 0.32 16.96
N GLU A 532 22.89 1.52 16.72
CA GLU A 532 23.71 2.68 16.36
C GLU A 532 24.59 3.11 17.53
N VAL A 533 24.07 3.04 18.77
CA VAL A 533 24.86 3.26 19.98
C VAL A 533 25.97 2.20 20.12
N LYS A 534 25.69 0.92 19.84
CA LYS A 534 26.72 -0.14 19.86
C LYS A 534 27.86 0.16 18.88
N ILE A 535 27.54 0.60 17.66
CA ILE A 535 28.53 0.99 16.65
C ILE A 535 29.33 2.21 17.13
N ALA A 536 28.67 3.21 17.68
CA ALA A 536 29.33 4.42 18.18
C ALA A 536 30.26 4.11 19.36
N LYS A 537 29.87 3.19 20.25
CA LYS A 537 30.72 2.67 21.32
C LYS A 537 31.97 1.95 20.79
N ALA A 538 31.82 1.12 19.76
CA ALA A 538 32.93 0.42 19.15
C ALA A 538 33.95 1.36 18.49
N LYS A 539 33.52 2.55 18.03
CA LYS A 539 34.40 3.59 17.50
C LYS A 539 35.13 4.41 18.57
N GLY A 540 34.72 4.32 19.83
CA GLY A 540 35.30 5.09 20.93
C GLY A 540 34.68 6.48 21.11
N GLU A 541 35.05 7.12 22.22
CA GLU A 541 34.64 8.49 22.56
C GLU A 541 35.62 9.52 21.96
N GLY A 542 35.10 10.71 21.65
CA GLY A 542 35.89 11.87 21.26
C GLY A 542 35.40 13.14 21.94
N VAL A 543 36.08 14.25 21.67
CA VAL A 543 35.67 15.60 22.10
C VAL A 543 35.06 16.32 20.91
N GLY A 544 33.89 16.92 21.10
CA GLY A 544 33.24 17.76 20.10
C GLY A 544 32.54 18.95 20.75
N LEU A 545 32.09 19.89 19.93
CA LEU A 545 31.48 21.14 20.40
C LEU A 545 29.95 21.04 20.39
N THR A 546 29.29 21.57 21.43
CA THR A 546 27.84 21.81 21.43
C THR A 546 27.48 22.95 20.47
N PRO A 547 26.20 23.17 20.14
CA PRO A 547 25.76 24.36 19.40
C PRO A 547 26.23 25.69 20.01
N GLU A 548 26.43 25.73 21.33
CA GLU A 548 26.89 26.89 22.09
C GLU A 548 28.43 26.99 22.17
N GLY A 549 29.17 26.15 21.45
CA GLY A 549 30.64 26.18 21.41
C GLY A 549 31.34 25.53 22.62
N VAL A 550 30.61 24.80 23.46
CA VAL A 550 31.19 24.17 24.65
C VAL A 550 31.79 22.81 24.29
N PRO A 551 33.05 22.50 24.68
CA PRO A 551 33.65 21.19 24.45
C PRO A 551 33.02 20.13 25.36
N VAL A 552 32.55 19.05 24.76
CA VAL A 552 31.90 17.93 25.46
C VAL A 552 32.47 16.61 24.95
N LYS A 553 32.74 15.69 25.87
CA LYS A 553 33.18 14.34 25.58
C LYS A 553 31.99 13.40 25.37
N GLY A 554 32.03 12.56 24.35
CA GLY A 554 31.03 11.51 24.11
C GLY A 554 31.23 10.79 22.78
N TYR A 555 30.23 10.00 22.37
CA TYR A 555 30.32 9.26 21.11
C TYR A 555 29.94 10.12 19.90
N PHE A 556 30.58 9.93 18.76
CA PHE A 556 30.24 10.70 17.56
C PHE A 556 28.86 10.33 17.00
N CYS A 557 28.07 11.36 16.71
CA CYS A 557 26.79 11.26 16.04
C CYS A 557 27.01 11.00 14.55
N ARG A 558 26.49 9.87 14.05
CA ARG A 558 26.60 9.51 12.64
C ARG A 558 25.94 10.51 11.66
N ARG A 559 25.02 11.35 12.13
CA ARG A 559 24.23 12.24 11.26
C ARG A 559 24.91 13.59 11.00
N CYS A 560 25.58 14.16 12.00
CA CYS A 560 26.17 15.49 11.90
C CYS A 560 27.59 15.58 12.47
N ASN A 561 28.22 14.44 12.79
CA ASN A 561 29.50 14.34 13.49
C ASN A 561 29.58 15.07 14.85
N GLY A 562 28.46 15.57 15.37
CA GLY A 562 28.37 16.13 16.73
C GLY A 562 28.45 15.04 17.81
N ILE A 563 28.16 15.40 19.07
CA ILE A 563 28.32 14.46 20.20
C ILE A 563 26.98 13.85 20.62
N LEU A 564 26.96 12.52 20.80
CA LEU A 564 25.89 11.76 21.44
C LEU A 564 26.11 11.76 22.96
N LYS A 565 25.14 12.30 23.70
CA LYS A 565 25.13 12.33 25.16
C LYS A 565 24.13 11.33 25.72
N TYR A 566 24.52 10.61 26.76
CA TYR A 566 23.62 9.79 27.56
C TYR A 566 22.89 10.66 28.59
N ASP A 567 21.57 10.67 28.55
CA ASP A 567 20.74 11.37 29.52
C ASP A 567 20.30 10.36 30.60
N GLY A 568 20.91 10.46 31.79
CA GLY A 568 20.64 9.54 32.91
C GLY A 568 19.20 9.57 33.44
N VAL A 569 18.47 10.66 33.20
CA VAL A 569 17.04 10.80 33.53
C VAL A 569 16.21 10.77 32.25
N ARG A 570 15.43 9.70 32.07
CA ARG A 570 14.61 9.49 30.87
C ARG A 570 13.24 10.16 31.03
N GLY A 571 13.11 11.37 30.51
CA GLY A 571 11.86 12.15 30.53
C GLY A 571 12.10 13.59 31.00
N PRO A 572 11.07 14.46 30.99
CA PRO A 572 11.21 15.79 31.58
C PRO A 572 11.64 15.65 33.04
N LYS A 573 12.65 16.42 33.47
CA LYS A 573 12.99 16.54 34.89
C LYS A 573 11.73 17.02 35.62
N ARG A 574 11.11 16.18 36.45
CA ARG A 574 10.10 16.66 37.40
C ARG A 574 10.83 17.61 38.35
N THR A 575 10.61 18.91 38.21
CA THR A 575 11.00 19.87 39.23
C THR A 575 10.18 19.55 40.48
N LYS A 576 10.81 19.61 41.67
CA LYS A 576 10.17 19.28 42.96
C LYS A 576 8.87 20.07 43.23
N GLU A 577 8.62 21.15 42.49
CA GLU A 577 7.42 21.99 42.57
C GLU A 577 6.13 21.37 41.98
N GLU A 578 6.21 20.47 41.00
CA GLU A 578 4.99 19.81 40.47
C GLU A 578 4.41 18.77 41.45
N THR A 579 5.25 18.21 42.33
CA THR A 579 4.82 17.31 43.41
C THR A 579 4.14 18.04 44.57
N SER A 580 4.50 19.29 44.85
CA SER A 580 3.88 20.07 45.94
C SER A 580 2.51 20.63 45.56
N ARG A 581 2.24 20.93 44.27
CA ARG A 581 0.91 21.40 43.83
C ARG A 581 -0.17 20.31 43.82
N LYS A 582 0.19 19.02 43.71
CA LYS A 582 -0.79 17.92 43.85
C LYS A 582 -1.03 17.49 45.30
N ALA A 583 -0.13 17.81 46.22
CA ALA A 583 -0.27 17.50 47.64
C ALA A 583 -0.97 18.61 48.45
N LYS A 584 -1.17 19.82 47.88
CA LYS A 584 -1.76 20.99 48.59
C LYS A 584 -3.23 21.29 48.26
N VAL A 585 -3.97 20.41 47.57
CA VAL A 585 -5.42 20.60 47.31
C VAL A 585 -6.30 19.76 48.25
N THR A 586 -5.72 19.09 49.24
CA THR A 586 -6.47 18.36 50.29
C THR A 586 -5.94 18.71 51.67
N SER A 587 -6.15 19.95 52.08
CA SER A 587 -6.29 20.34 53.48
C SER A 587 -6.65 21.82 53.53
N VAL A 588 -7.44 22.20 54.54
CA VAL A 588 -8.08 23.51 54.83
C VAL A 588 -9.42 23.69 54.10
N GLY A 589 -10.57 23.67 54.76
CA GLY A 589 -10.86 23.54 56.19
C GLY A 589 -12.38 23.54 56.42
N ASN A 590 -12.80 23.03 57.58
CA ASN A 590 -13.81 23.67 58.43
C ASN A 590 -13.81 22.98 59.80
N ILE A 591 -13.29 23.70 60.79
CA ILE A 591 -13.69 23.61 62.20
C ILE A 591 -14.12 25.03 62.56
N GLN A 592 -15.43 25.26 62.60
CA GLN A 592 -16.19 25.77 63.75
C GLN A 592 -17.68 25.71 63.40
#